data_AF-A0A7I2V4G8-F1
#
_entry.id   AF-A0A7I2V4G8-F1
#
_cell.length_a   1.000
_cell.length_b   1.000
_cell.length_c   1.000
_cell.angle_alpha   90.00
_cell.angle_beta   90.00
_cell.angle_gamma   90.00
#
_symmetry.space_group_name_H-M   'P 1'
#
loop_
_entity.id
_entity.type
_entity.pdbx_description
1 polymer ?
#
loop_
_entity_poly.entity_id
_entity_poly.type
_entity_poly.pdbx_seq_one_letter_code
_entity_poly.pdbx_strand_id
1 'polypeptide(L)'
;MEDSMDMDMSPLRPQNYLFGCELKADKDYHFKVDNDENEHQLSLRTVSLGAGAKDELHIVEAEAMNYEGSPIKVTLATLKMSVQPTGGSLPKVEAKFINYVKNCFRMTDQEAIQDLWQWRKSL
;
A
#
# COMPACT_ATOMS: atom_id res chain seq x y z
N MET A 1 14.32 9.91 -48.37
CA MET A 1 14.54 8.72 -47.52
C MET A 1 13.98 9.08 -46.17
N GLU A 2 12.69 8.81 -46.00
CA GLU A 2 11.98 8.98 -44.73
C GLU A 2 12.04 7.62 -44.06
N ASP A 3 12.92 7.49 -43.06
CA ASP A 3 12.96 6.33 -42.18
C ASP A 3 11.86 6.55 -41.15
N SER A 4 10.70 5.95 -41.38
CA SER A 4 9.56 6.02 -40.46
C SER A 4 9.91 5.25 -39.20
N MET A 5 10.12 5.97 -38.10
CA MET A 5 10.20 5.37 -36.78
C MET A 5 8.85 4.74 -36.46
N ASP A 6 8.73 3.42 -36.66
CA ASP A 6 7.70 2.58 -36.03
C ASP A 6 7.94 2.62 -34.51
N MET A 7 7.48 3.69 -33.88
CA MET A 7 7.27 3.73 -32.43
C MET A 7 6.16 2.73 -32.15
N ASP A 8 6.49 1.65 -31.44
CA ASP A 8 5.51 0.70 -30.91
C ASP A 8 4.52 1.46 -30.00
N MET A 9 3.39 1.87 -30.58
CA MET A 9 2.28 2.60 -29.93
C MET A 9 1.43 1.69 -29.03
N SER A 10 2.00 0.60 -28.54
CA SER A 10 1.36 -0.24 -27.54
C SER A 10 1.18 0.59 -26.25
N PRO A 11 -0.06 0.76 -25.72
CA PRO A 11 -0.24 1.46 -24.47
C PRO A 11 0.55 0.72 -23.39
N LEU A 12 1.59 1.36 -22.88
CA LEU A 12 2.41 0.84 -21.79
C LEU A 12 1.46 0.58 -20.61
N ARG A 13 1.26 -0.71 -20.30
CA ARG A 13 0.42 -1.08 -19.17
C ARG A 13 1.09 -0.55 -17.90
N PRO A 14 0.35 0.07 -16.97
CA PRO A 14 0.92 0.52 -15.70
C PRO A 14 1.60 -0.65 -15.00
N GLN A 15 2.87 -0.46 -14.65
CA GLN A 15 3.61 -1.42 -13.83
C GLN A 15 3.15 -1.27 -12.39
N ASN A 16 2.78 -2.38 -11.76
CA ASN A 16 2.29 -2.39 -10.38
C ASN A 16 3.36 -2.93 -9.45
N TYR A 17 3.67 -2.17 -8.40
CA TYR A 17 4.65 -2.54 -7.38
C TYR A 17 4.01 -2.56 -6.00
N LEU A 18 4.57 -3.38 -5.10
CA LEU A 18 4.16 -3.38 -3.72
C LEU A 18 4.81 -2.22 -2.98
N PHE A 19 3.99 -1.48 -2.23
CA PHE A 19 4.45 -0.44 -1.32
C PHE A 19 4.01 -0.77 0.11
N GLY A 20 4.93 -0.62 1.06
CA GLY A 20 4.68 -0.76 2.49
C GLY A 20 5.57 0.18 3.30
N CYS A 21 5.03 0.74 4.37
CA CYS A 21 5.79 1.54 5.32
C CYS A 21 5.31 1.29 6.75
N GLU A 22 6.19 1.54 7.71
CA GLU A 22 5.89 1.48 9.14
C GLU A 22 6.00 2.90 9.71
N LEU A 23 4.91 3.38 10.31
CA LEU A 23 4.81 4.68 10.97
C LEU A 23 4.93 4.52 12.49
N LYS A 24 5.60 5.46 13.15
CA LYS A 24 5.69 5.58 14.62
C LYS A 24 5.47 7.03 15.02
N ALA A 25 5.26 7.28 16.31
CA ALA A 25 5.05 8.63 16.83
C ALA A 25 6.20 9.60 16.50
N ASP A 26 7.41 9.08 16.34
CA ASP A 26 8.65 9.80 16.03
C ASP A 26 9.14 9.56 14.60
N LYS A 27 8.38 8.84 13.76
CA LYS A 27 8.80 8.44 12.42
C LYS A 27 7.67 8.54 11.40
N ASP A 28 7.81 9.51 10.51
CA ASP A 28 7.01 9.63 9.29
C ASP A 28 7.64 8.88 8.11
N TYR A 29 6.91 8.85 6.98
CA TYR A 29 7.40 8.30 5.73
C TYR A 29 7.18 9.29 4.59
N HIS A 30 8.25 9.63 3.89
CA HIS A 30 8.22 10.50 2.72
C HIS A 30 8.31 9.67 1.45
N PHE A 31 7.19 9.53 0.75
CA PHE A 31 7.17 8.92 -0.58
C PHE A 31 7.72 9.91 -1.61
N LYS A 32 8.85 9.57 -2.23
CA LYS A 32 9.48 10.34 -3.32
C LYS A 32 9.74 9.41 -4.49
N VAL A 33 9.49 9.91 -5.68
CA VAL A 33 9.77 9.22 -6.94
C VAL A 33 10.90 9.93 -7.64
N ASP A 34 11.71 9.18 -8.38
CA ASP A 34 12.76 9.75 -9.20
C ASP A 34 12.16 10.60 -10.33
N ASN A 35 12.92 11.57 -10.81
CA ASN A 35 12.51 12.42 -11.92
C ASN A 35 12.72 11.70 -13.25
N ASP A 36 11.87 10.70 -13.52
CA ASP A 36 11.81 9.98 -14.79
C ASP A 36 10.67 10.48 -15.68
N GLU A 37 10.54 9.91 -16.88
CA GLU A 37 9.47 10.27 -17.83
C GLU A 37 8.13 9.60 -17.49
N ASN A 38 8.04 8.84 -16.40
CA ASN A 38 6.87 8.04 -16.06
C ASN A 38 5.94 8.77 -15.08
N GLU A 39 4.65 8.49 -15.20
CA GLU A 39 3.67 8.88 -14.18
C GLU A 39 3.65 7.88 -13.03
N HIS A 40 3.82 8.37 -11.80
CA HIS A 40 3.80 7.55 -10.60
C HIS A 40 2.55 7.82 -9.77
N GLN A 41 1.88 6.74 -9.34
CA GLN A 41 0.71 6.83 -8.48
C GLN A 41 0.86 5.91 -7.27
N LEU A 42 0.59 6.46 -6.08
CA LEU A 42 0.52 5.70 -4.85
C LEU A 42 -0.93 5.31 -4.51
N SER A 43 -1.26 4.03 -4.61
CA SER A 43 -2.58 3.48 -4.25
C SER A 43 -2.55 2.81 -2.88
N LEU A 44 -2.97 3.52 -1.82
CA LEU A 44 -3.08 2.96 -0.48
C LEU A 44 -4.26 1.99 -0.38
N ARG A 45 -4.03 0.81 0.22
CA ARG A 45 -5.04 -0.27 0.32
C ARG A 45 -5.46 -0.56 1.75
N THR A 46 -4.52 -0.68 2.67
CA THR A 46 -4.78 -1.09 4.05
C THR A 46 -3.91 -0.27 4.99
N VAL A 47 -4.45 -0.01 6.17
CA VAL A 47 -3.73 0.56 7.31
C VAL A 47 -4.01 -0.37 8.49
N SER A 48 -2.96 -0.79 9.20
CA SER A 48 -3.07 -1.76 10.28
C SER A 48 -2.23 -1.35 11.48
N LEU A 49 -2.64 -1.77 12.67
CA LEU A 49 -1.87 -1.56 13.90
C LEU A 49 -0.88 -2.72 14.05
N GLY A 50 0.38 -2.40 14.34
CA GLY A 50 1.41 -3.39 14.63
C GLY A 50 1.17 -4.13 15.94
N ALA A 51 1.74 -5.32 16.08
CA ALA A 51 1.71 -6.08 17.33
C ALA A 51 2.38 -5.27 18.45
N GLY A 52 1.64 -5.00 19.53
CA GLY A 52 2.11 -4.17 20.65
C GLY A 52 1.78 -2.68 20.56
N ALA A 53 1.02 -2.24 19.55
CA ALA A 53 0.39 -0.93 19.58
C ALA A 53 -0.48 -0.79 20.84
N LYS A 54 -0.51 0.41 21.44
CA LYS A 54 -1.36 0.66 22.61
C LYS A 54 -2.82 0.66 22.20
N ASP A 55 -3.74 0.40 23.13
CA ASP A 55 -5.18 0.52 22.85
C ASP A 55 -5.65 1.98 22.94
N GLU A 56 -5.04 2.84 22.12
CA GLU A 56 -5.35 4.25 21.99
C GLU A 56 -5.78 4.59 20.56
N LEU A 57 -6.30 5.80 20.37
CA LEU A 57 -6.72 6.27 19.06
C LEU A 57 -5.48 6.62 18.22
N HIS A 58 -5.23 5.84 17.18
CA HIS A 58 -4.17 6.09 16.21
C HIS A 58 -4.79 6.74 14.98
N ILE A 59 -4.31 7.93 14.64
CA ILE A 59 -4.75 8.67 13.46
C ILE A 59 -3.62 8.61 12.43
N VAL A 60 -3.93 8.16 11.22
CA VAL A 60 -2.99 8.16 10.11
C VAL A 60 -3.39 9.27 9.15
N GLU A 61 -2.45 10.17 8.89
CA GLU A 61 -2.61 11.30 8.00
C GLU A 61 -1.67 11.17 6.79
N ALA A 62 -2.09 11.70 5.65
CA ALA A 62 -1.23 11.89 4.49
C ALA A 62 -1.19 13.37 4.12
N GLU A 63 0.00 13.83 3.73
CA GLU A 63 0.20 15.17 3.19
C GLU A 63 0.47 15.07 1.69
N ALA A 64 -0.33 15.77 0.89
CA ALA A 64 -0.21 15.79 -0.56
C ALA A 64 -0.66 17.14 -1.13
N MET A 65 -0.30 17.42 -2.37
CA MET A 65 -0.71 18.65 -3.05
C MET A 65 -2.17 18.56 -3.49
N ASN A 66 -2.95 19.62 -3.25
CA ASN A 66 -4.30 19.77 -3.78
C ASN A 66 -4.29 20.31 -5.23
N TYR A 67 -5.48 20.54 -5.80
CA TYR A 67 -5.63 21.11 -7.15
C TYR A 67 -5.09 22.56 -7.28
N GLU A 68 -4.96 23.28 -6.17
CA GLU A 68 -4.42 24.65 -6.11
C GLU A 68 -2.89 24.66 -5.98
N GLY A 69 -2.26 23.48 -5.94
CA GLY A 69 -0.82 23.36 -5.71
C GLY A 69 -0.41 23.73 -4.29
N SER A 70 -1.30 23.59 -3.30
CA SER A 70 -1.01 23.77 -1.89
C SER A 70 -0.94 22.43 -1.17
N PRO A 71 0.01 22.22 -0.24
CA PRO A 71 0.06 21.00 0.56
C PRO A 71 -1.14 20.97 1.52
N ILE A 72 -1.87 19.84 1.52
CA ILE A 72 -2.99 19.57 2.42
C ILE A 72 -2.72 18.29 3.20
N LYS A 73 -3.12 18.29 4.47
CA LYS A 73 -3.15 17.10 5.31
C LYS A 73 -4.55 16.51 5.31
N VAL A 74 -4.65 15.22 5.04
CA VAL A 74 -5.90 14.47 5.04
C VAL A 74 -5.79 13.27 5.97
N THR A 75 -6.81 13.06 6.79
CA THR A 75 -6.90 11.85 7.61
C THR A 75 -7.29 10.66 6.73
N LEU A 76 -6.40 9.67 6.65
CA LEU A 76 -6.62 8.44 5.89
C LEU A 76 -7.42 7.42 6.68
N ALA A 77 -7.09 7.25 7.95
CA ALA A 77 -7.70 6.25 8.81
C ALA A 77 -7.59 6.65 10.28
N THR A 78 -8.59 6.22 11.05
CA THR A 78 -8.58 6.27 12.50
C THR A 78 -8.72 4.83 13.01
N LEU A 79 -7.70 4.36 13.73
CA LEU A 79 -7.57 2.98 14.17
C LEU A 79 -7.50 2.93 15.69
N LYS A 80 -8.17 1.94 16.28
CA LYS A 80 -8.01 1.59 17.70
C LYS A 80 -8.16 0.09 17.84
N MET A 81 -7.28 -0.56 18.59
CA MET A 81 -7.28 -2.03 18.67
C MET A 81 -8.61 -2.58 19.20
N SER A 82 -9.19 -1.97 20.23
CA SER A 82 -10.45 -2.43 20.82
C SER A 82 -11.72 -2.06 20.05
N VAL A 83 -11.63 -1.16 19.06
CA VAL A 83 -12.80 -0.61 18.35
C VAL A 83 -12.76 -0.92 16.85
N GLN A 84 -11.62 -1.38 16.32
CA GLN A 84 -11.61 -1.94 14.97
C GLN A 84 -12.66 -3.04 14.89
N PRO A 85 -13.63 -2.96 13.95
CA PRO A 85 -14.53 -4.06 13.75
C PRO A 85 -13.66 -5.29 13.54
N THR A 86 -13.94 -6.35 14.28
CA THR A 86 -13.41 -7.69 14.10
C THR A 86 -13.88 -8.23 12.74
N GLY A 87 -13.50 -7.54 11.67
CA GLY A 87 -13.77 -7.85 10.28
C GLY A 87 -12.78 -8.92 9.85
N GLY A 88 -13.08 -10.16 10.25
CA GLY A 88 -12.40 -11.37 9.81
C GLY A 88 -10.92 -11.40 10.15
N SER A 89 -10.55 -12.08 11.24
CA SER A 89 -9.16 -12.44 11.48
C SER A 89 -8.50 -12.96 10.20
N LEU A 90 -7.34 -12.42 9.83
CA LEU A 90 -6.57 -12.92 8.69
C LEU A 90 -6.47 -14.45 8.79
N PRO A 91 -6.72 -15.20 7.69
CA PRO A 91 -6.73 -16.64 7.75
C PRO A 91 -5.45 -17.18 8.38
N LYS A 92 -5.60 -18.07 9.38
CA LYS A 92 -4.47 -18.64 10.10
C LYS A 92 -3.79 -19.81 9.39
N VAL A 93 -4.34 -20.22 8.25
CA VAL A 93 -3.86 -21.34 7.43
C VAL A 93 -3.31 -20.77 6.14
N GLU A 94 -2.07 -21.12 5.81
CA GLU A 94 -1.32 -20.55 4.68
C GLU A 94 -2.12 -20.60 3.37
N ALA A 95 -2.66 -21.76 2.98
CA ALA A 95 -3.43 -21.87 1.74
C ALA A 95 -4.67 -20.96 1.71
N LYS A 96 -5.36 -20.78 2.84
CA LYS A 96 -6.51 -19.87 2.96
C LYS A 96 -6.06 -18.41 2.92
N PHE A 97 -4.91 -18.10 3.53
CA PHE A 97 -4.31 -16.76 3.51
C PHE A 97 -3.88 -16.39 2.10
N ILE A 98 -3.16 -17.27 1.42
CA ILE A 98 -2.75 -17.08 0.02
C ILE A 98 -3.97 -16.85 -0.87
N ASN A 99 -5.02 -17.68 -0.72
CA ASN A 99 -6.25 -17.50 -1.51
C ASN A 99 -6.98 -16.19 -1.19
N TYR A 100 -7.03 -15.80 0.10
CA TYR A 100 -7.58 -14.52 0.52
C TYR A 100 -6.80 -13.36 -0.09
N VAL A 101 -5.47 -13.40 -0.05
CA VAL A 101 -4.62 -12.35 -0.59
C VAL A 101 -4.74 -12.25 -2.12
N LYS A 102 -4.74 -13.39 -2.81
CA LYS A 102 -4.95 -13.48 -4.27
C LYS A 102 -6.31 -12.94 -4.69
N ASN A 103 -7.38 -13.23 -3.95
CA ASN A 103 -8.73 -12.81 -4.35
C ASN A 103 -9.09 -11.38 -3.91
N CYS A 104 -8.76 -10.99 -2.67
CA CYS A 104 -9.11 -9.68 -2.13
C CYS A 104 -8.22 -8.56 -2.68
N PHE A 105 -6.94 -8.85 -2.93
CA PHE A 105 -5.96 -7.84 -3.36
C PHE A 105 -5.45 -8.07 -4.79
N ARG A 106 -5.94 -9.10 -5.51
CA ARG A 106 -5.48 -9.48 -6.85
C ARG A 106 -3.96 -9.66 -6.93
N MET A 107 -3.35 -10.08 -5.83
CA MET A 107 -1.91 -10.21 -5.74
C MET A 107 -1.45 -11.45 -6.51
N THR A 108 -0.52 -11.28 -7.44
CA THR A 108 0.04 -12.37 -8.25
C THR A 108 1.51 -12.66 -7.95
N ASP A 109 2.20 -11.73 -7.29
CA ASP A 109 3.60 -11.86 -6.93
C ASP A 109 3.78 -12.88 -5.80
N GLN A 110 4.54 -13.94 -6.07
CA GLN A 110 4.69 -15.07 -5.14
C GLN A 110 5.61 -14.74 -3.96
N GLU A 111 6.61 -13.88 -4.16
CA GLU A 111 7.54 -13.46 -3.11
C GLU A 111 6.83 -12.54 -2.12
N ALA A 112 6.11 -11.53 -2.63
CA ALA A 112 5.27 -10.65 -1.83
C ALA A 112 4.20 -11.40 -1.02
N ILE A 113 3.58 -12.43 -1.61
CA ILE A 113 2.61 -13.28 -0.90
C ILE A 113 3.27 -14.02 0.28
N GLN A 114 4.51 -14.50 0.09
CA GLN A 114 5.24 -15.22 1.13
C GLN A 114 5.73 -14.29 2.23
N ASP A 115 6.21 -13.09 1.89
CA ASP A 115 6.60 -12.07 2.87
C ASP A 115 5.41 -11.64 3.73
N LEU A 116 4.24 -11.45 3.11
CA LEU A 116 3.01 -11.15 3.85
C LEU A 116 2.57 -12.31 4.73
N TRP A 117 2.81 -13.55 4.32
CA TRP A 117 2.58 -14.71 5.18
C TRP A 117 3.53 -14.73 6.38
N GLN A 118 4.81 -14.40 6.20
CA GLN A 118 5.76 -14.26 7.31
C GLN A 118 5.33 -13.15 8.27
N TRP A 119 4.96 -11.98 7.73
CA TRP A 119 4.43 -10.86 8.52
C TRP A 119 3.19 -11.27 9.32
N ARG A 120 2.25 -11.97 8.70
CA ARG A 120 1.03 -12.44 9.38
C ARG A 120 1.32 -13.45 10.50
N LYS A 121 2.43 -14.21 10.44
CA LYS A 121 2.86 -15.07 11.56
C LYS A 121 3.48 -14.30 12.73
N SER A 122 3.89 -13.05 12.50
CA SER A 122 4.42 -12.16 13.54
C SER A 122 3.34 -11.36 14.27
N LEU A 123 2.09 -11.38 13.78
CA LEU A 123 0.89 -10.85 14.44
C LEU A 123 0.35 -11.83 15.49
#